data_AF-A0A973TVJ0-F1
#
_entry.id   AF-A0A973TVJ0-F1
#
_cell.length_a   1.000
_cell.length_b   1.000
_cell.length_c   1.000
_cell.angle_alpha   90.00
_cell.angle_beta   90.00
_cell.angle_gamma   90.00
#
_symmetry.space_group_name_H-M   'P 1'
#
loop_
_entity.id
_entity.type
_entity.pdbx_description
1 polymer ?
#
loop_
_entity_poly.entity_id
_entity_poly.type
_entity_poly.pdbx_seq_one_letter_code
_entity_poly.pdbx_strand_id
1 'polypeptide(L)'
;MEANLFSLVDATDRTRIFAWGMEILDDERTDAIVYRRDPETGRTFIGQHASAESALNRYGRRIPLALVWEYEDEEEDDLTA
;
A
#
# COMPACT_ATOMS: atom_id res chain seq x y z
N MET A 1 4.82 13.51 12.77
CA MET A 1 3.86 12.45 12.42
C MET A 1 3.39 12.66 10.99
N GLU A 2 3.67 11.70 10.12
CA GLU A 2 3.35 11.68 8.70
C GLU A 2 2.66 10.36 8.37
N ALA A 3 1.75 10.35 7.38
CA ALA A 3 1.06 9.16 6.96
C ALA A 3 1.06 9.07 5.43
N ASN A 4 1.68 8.03 4.90
CA ASN A 4 1.84 7.79 3.47
C ASN A 4 0.96 6.62 3.03
N LEU A 5 0.14 6.83 2.00
CA LEU A 5 -0.71 5.79 1.45
C LEU A 5 0.07 4.92 0.46
N PHE A 6 -0.20 3.63 0.49
CA PHE A 6 0.37 2.69 -0.47
C PHE A 6 -0.62 1.61 -0.86
N SER A 7 -0.33 0.99 -1.99
CA SER A 7 -1.02 -0.19 -2.49
C SER A 7 -0.02 -1.32 -2.70
N LEU A 8 -0.41 -2.53 -2.30
CA LEU A 8 0.23 -3.75 -2.77
C LEU A 8 -0.53 -4.23 -4.00
N VAL A 9 0.17 -4.30 -5.13
CA VAL A 9 -0.41 -4.68 -6.43
C VAL A 9 0.25 -5.95 -6.96
N ASP A 10 -0.40 -6.63 -7.89
CA ASP A 10 0.21 -7.74 -8.62
C ASP A 10 1.46 -7.23 -9.39
N ALA A 11 2.58 -7.94 -9.27
CA ALA A 11 3.83 -7.51 -9.88
C ALA A 11 3.82 -7.61 -11.43
N THR A 12 2.95 -8.44 -11.99
CA THR A 12 2.79 -8.65 -13.43
C THR A 12 1.69 -7.77 -14.05
N ASP A 13 0.68 -7.39 -13.25
CA ASP A 13 -0.41 -6.50 -13.64
C ASP A 13 -0.70 -5.49 -12.52
N ARG A 14 -0.08 -4.31 -12.61
CA ARG A 14 -0.19 -3.26 -11.57
C ARG A 14 -1.58 -2.65 -11.43
N THR A 15 -2.51 -2.94 -12.35
CA THR A 15 -3.91 -2.51 -12.23
C THR A 15 -4.70 -3.36 -11.22
N ARG A 16 -4.16 -4.52 -10.83
CA ARG A 16 -4.78 -5.43 -9.88
C ARG A 16 -4.27 -5.16 -8.47
N ILE A 17 -5.11 -4.48 -7.70
CA ILE A 17 -4.82 -4.20 -6.30
C ILE A 17 -5.09 -5.44 -5.45
N PHE A 18 -4.07 -5.87 -4.69
CA PHE A 18 -4.18 -6.97 -3.74
C PHE A 18 -4.60 -6.47 -2.36
N ALA A 19 -4.02 -5.35 -1.92
CA ALA A 19 -4.33 -4.72 -0.63
C ALA A 19 -3.99 -3.22 -0.67
N TRP A 20 -4.67 -2.44 0.14
CA TRP A 20 -4.35 -1.05 0.42
C TRP A 20 -3.68 -0.94 1.78
N GLY A 21 -2.84 0.06 1.96
CA GLY A 21 -2.18 0.28 3.24
C GLY A 21 -1.85 1.75 3.48
N MET A 22 -1.50 2.01 4.72
CA MET A 22 -1.04 3.30 5.22
C MET A 22 0.17 3.06 6.09
N GLU A 23 1.29 3.68 5.75
CA GLU A 23 2.47 3.72 6.59
C GLU A 23 2.49 5.03 7.37
N ILE A 24 2.64 4.90 8.69
CA ILE A 24 2.65 5.99 9.65
C ILE A 24 4.08 6.13 10.14
N LEU A 25 4.64 7.31 9.94
CA LEU A 25 5.98 7.68 10.37
C LEU A 25 5.85 8.63 11.56
N ASP A 26 6.45 8.23 12.68
CA ASP A 26 6.62 9.04 13.88
C ASP A 26 8.11 9.12 14.26
N ASP A 27 8.48 10.06 15.12
CA ASP A 27 9.89 10.40 15.39
C ASP A 27 10.75 9.20 15.86
N GLU A 28 10.12 8.17 16.39
CA GLU A 28 10.78 6.97 16.93
C GLU A 28 10.31 5.65 16.28
N ARG A 29 9.27 5.67 15.43
CA ARG A 29 8.58 4.45 14.97
C ARG A 29 7.99 4.57 13.57
N THR A 30 8.02 3.44 12.87
CA THR A 30 7.27 3.21 11.64
C THR A 30 6.28 2.07 11.88
N ASP A 31 5.04 2.30 11.50
CA ASP A 31 3.98 1.30 11.55
C ASP A 31 3.21 1.32 10.23
N ALA A 32 2.86 0.17 9.70
CA ALA A 32 2.04 0.06 8.50
C ALA A 32 0.77 -0.74 8.78
N ILE A 33 -0.38 -0.17 8.45
CA ILE A 33 -1.68 -0.82 8.55
C ILE A 33 -2.12 -1.20 7.15
N VAL A 34 -2.47 -2.47 6.95
CA VAL A 34 -2.90 -3.02 5.66
C VAL A 34 -4.32 -3.50 5.76
N TYR A 35 -5.14 -3.07 4.81
CA TYR A 35 -6.49 -3.53 4.56
C TYR A 35 -6.53 -4.38 3.29
N ARG A 36 -7.08 -5.59 3.40
CA ARG A 36 -7.32 -6.49 2.28
C ARG A 36 -8.75 -7.01 2.31
N ARG A 37 -9.41 -6.99 1.16
CA ARG A 37 -10.67 -7.67 0.94
C ARG A 37 -10.47 -8.85 0.01
N ASP A 38 -10.83 -10.04 0.46
CA ASP A 38 -10.84 -11.23 -0.37
C ASP A 38 -12.02 -11.16 -1.34
N PRO A 39 -11.80 -11.16 -2.67
CA PRO A 39 -12.88 -11.04 -3.64
C PRO A 39 -13.74 -12.30 -3.74
N GLU A 40 -13.21 -13.48 -3.40
CA GLU A 40 -13.93 -14.75 -3.50
C GLU A 40 -14.85 -14.97 -2.30
N THR A 41 -14.35 -14.66 -1.10
CA THR A 41 -15.08 -14.91 0.15
C THR A 41 -15.75 -13.67 0.72
N GLY A 42 -15.43 -12.48 0.20
CA GLY A 42 -15.88 -11.19 0.73
C GLY A 42 -15.27 -10.83 2.09
N ARG A 43 -14.39 -11.68 2.64
CA ARG A 43 -13.81 -11.49 3.97
C ARG A 43 -12.83 -10.32 3.98
N THR A 44 -12.88 -9.57 5.06
CA THR A 44 -11.96 -8.46 5.32
C THR A 44 -10.85 -8.92 6.24
N PHE A 45 -9.62 -8.52 5.90
CA PHE A 45 -8.42 -8.75 6.70
C PHE A 45 -7.75 -7.41 6.96
N ILE A 46 -7.38 -7.19 8.22
CA ILE A 46 -6.62 -6.03 8.66
C ILE A 46 -5.35 -6.55 9.33
N GLY A 47 -4.19 -6.03 8.96
CA GLY A 47 -2.89 -6.42 9.51
C GLY A 47 -2.05 -5.20 9.86
N GLN A 48 -1.28 -5.30 10.95
CA GLN A 48 -0.25 -4.32 11.31
C GLN A 48 1.14 -4.89 11.03
N HIS A 49 2.01 -4.05 10.51
CA HIS A 49 3.38 -4.36 10.10
C HIS A 49 4.33 -3.26 10.55
N ALA A 50 5.64 -3.57 10.59
CA ALA A 50 6.66 -2.58 10.94
C ALA A 50 6.96 -1.57 9.81
N SER A 51 6.56 -1.90 8.58
CA SER A 51 6.65 -1.01 7.41
C SER A 51 5.83 -1.58 6.25
N ALA A 52 5.66 -0.79 5.18
CA ALA A 52 5.07 -1.19 3.91
C ALA A 52 5.88 -2.31 3.25
N GLU A 53 7.21 -2.28 3.32
CA GLU A 53 8.08 -3.37 2.83
C GLU A 53 7.92 -4.63 3.67
N SER A 54 7.71 -4.49 4.99
CA SER A 54 7.44 -5.63 5.87
C SER A 54 6.11 -6.30 5.49
N ALA A 55 5.10 -5.51 5.14
CA ALA A 55 3.85 -6.02 4.58
C ALA A 55 4.06 -6.70 3.22
N LEU A 56 4.77 -6.04 2.30
CA LEU A 56 5.13 -6.60 0.99
C LEU A 56 5.84 -7.93 1.14
N ASN A 57 6.84 -8.04 2.01
CA ASN A 57 7.58 -9.27 2.24
C ASN A 57 6.66 -10.37 2.81
N ARG A 58 5.74 -10.03 3.72
CA ARG A 58 4.81 -11.01 4.29
C ARG A 58 3.87 -11.60 3.24
N TYR A 59 3.22 -10.76 2.43
CA TYR A 59 2.25 -11.21 1.43
C TYR A 59 2.93 -11.71 0.15
N GLY A 60 4.04 -11.07 -0.23
CA GLY A 60 4.89 -11.37 -1.38
C GLY A 60 5.55 -12.74 -1.34
N ARG A 61 5.62 -13.39 -0.17
CA ARG A 61 6.11 -14.77 0.00
C ARG A 61 5.31 -15.80 -0.78
N ARG A 62 4.02 -15.54 -1.07
CA ARG A 62 3.12 -16.49 -1.72
C ARG A 62 2.67 -16.06 -3.10
N ILE A 63 2.64 -14.76 -3.35
CA ILE A 63 2.09 -14.15 -4.55
C ILE A 63 3.09 -13.07 -4.99
N PRO A 64 3.45 -12.97 -6.27
CA PRO A 64 4.34 -11.91 -6.74
C PRO A 64 3.64 -10.55 -6.63
N LEU A 65 4.08 -9.73 -5.67
CA LEU A 65 3.51 -8.41 -5.41
C LEU A 65 4.56 -7.31 -5.58
N ALA A 66 4.09 -6.10 -5.84
CA ALA A 66 4.87 -4.88 -5.86
C ALA A 66 4.23 -3.84 -4.91
N LEU A 67 5.08 -3.00 -4.32
CA LEU A 67 4.66 -1.85 -3.53
C LEU A 67 4.58 -0.61 -4.43
N VAL A 68 3.45 0.07 -4.40
CA VAL A 68 3.21 1.34 -5.09
C VAL A 68 2.78 2.35 -4.06
N TRP A 69 3.52 3.44 -3.94
CA TRP A 69 3.13 4.58 -3.11
C TRP A 69 2.18 5.47 -3.92
N GLU A 70 1.08 5.89 -3.29
CA GLU A 70 0.27 6.97 -3.84
C GLU A 70 0.99 8.25 -3.44
N TYR A 71 1.93 8.68 -4.28
CA TYR A 71 2.40 10.07 -4.21
C TYR A 71 1.21 10.93 -4.61
N GLU A 72 0.84 11.88 -3.76
CA GLU A 72 -0.13 12.92 -4.11
C GLU A 72 0.23 13.45 -5.50
N ASP A 73 -0.78 13.51 -6.38
CA ASP A 73 -0.64 13.97 -7.75
C ASP A 73 0.33 15.15 -7.83
N GLU A 74 1.34 15.06 -8.70
CA GLU A 74 2.00 16.27 -9.19
C GLU A 74 0.88 17.19 -9.64
N GLU A 75 0.69 18.32 -8.96
CA GLU A 75 -0.28 19.35 -9.35
C GLU A 75 -0.12 19.58 -10.86
N GLU A 76 -1.09 19.10 -11.65
CA GLU A 76 -1.33 19.53 -13.01
C GLU A 76 -1.72 21.03 -12.96
N ASP A 77 -0.74 21.90 -12.73
CA ASP A 77 -0.83 23.31 -13.08
C ASP A 77 -0.11 23.52 -14.42
N ASP A 78 -0.55 22.78 -15.43
CA ASP A 78 -0.51 23.21 -16.83
C ASP A 78 -1.63 24.25 -17.08
N LEU A 79 -1.59 25.33 -16.29
CA LEU A 79 -2.54 26.45 -16.36
C LEU A 79 -1.79 27.79 -16.39
N THR A 80 -0.99 28.02 -17.43
CA THR A 80 -0.93 29.36 -18.05
C THR A 80 -0.71 29.28 -19.56
N ALA A 81 -1.85 29.34 -20.25
CA ALA A 81 -2.16 30.06 -21.50
C ALA A 81 -1.02 30.61 -22.38
#